data_AF-A0A7X7J290-F1
#
_entry.id   AF-A0A7X7J290-F1
#
_cell.length_a   1.000
_cell.length_b   1.000
_cell.length_c   1.000
_cell.angle_alpha   90.00
_cell.angle_beta   90.00
_cell.angle_gamma   90.00
#
_symmetry.space_group_name_H-M   'P 1'
#
loop_
_entity.id
_entity.type
_entity.pdbx_description
1 polymer ?
#
loop_
_entity_poly.entity_id
_entity_poly.type
_entity_poly.pdbx_seq_one_letter_code
_entity_poly.pdbx_strand_id
1 'polypeptide(L)'
;VEGKRWIQQLQPRLDETPLQYHPKFLISAGHITWMYDLDAARQLFMKALDVAHDLGDRLQFAWAKTFLAFTMQQGPEAAQPVARESLALFRELDHQPGIAQALNIIGVIANQAGEDAVAKSAFHECLRVCQHKGEARRIGYMLHNLAYTAQHEGDCQLALDYGRQATQLARQRNDIYDLAAALHSLAGAWTGLAQAARAARLLGAHDAALERMGALFQPDEQRDRARIIASIQAQLDLAAFNEAMAEGRGMTLDQAVAYALED
;
A
#
# COMPACT_ATOMS: atom_id res chain seq x y z
N VAL A 1 -4.82 -5.61 18.02
CA VAL A 1 -5.90 -6.10 17.13
C VAL A 1 -6.16 -7.56 17.43
N GLU A 2 -7.44 -7.98 17.43
CA GLU A 2 -7.89 -9.34 17.78
C GLU A 2 -7.13 -10.47 17.06
N GLY A 3 -6.80 -10.28 15.77
CA GLY A 3 -6.03 -11.26 15.00
C GLY A 3 -4.67 -11.63 15.59
N LYS A 4 -3.94 -10.67 16.19
CA LYS A 4 -2.65 -10.93 16.84
C LYS A 4 -2.81 -11.86 18.05
N ARG A 5 -3.89 -11.69 18.81
CA ARG A 5 -4.21 -12.54 19.97
C ARG A 5 -4.48 -13.97 19.53
N TRP A 6 -5.24 -14.16 18.45
CA TRP A 6 -5.49 -15.48 17.89
C TRP A 6 -4.22 -16.16 17.37
N ILE A 7 -3.34 -15.43 16.68
CA ILE A 7 -2.04 -15.98 16.23
C ILE A 7 -1.20 -16.45 17.42
N GLN A 8 -1.08 -15.64 18.47
CA GLN A 8 -0.31 -15.98 19.67
C GLN A 8 -0.84 -17.24 20.38
N GLN A 9 -2.15 -17.50 20.30
CA GLN A 9 -2.78 -18.69 20.90
C GLN A 9 -2.67 -19.93 20.01
N LEU A 10 -2.78 -19.76 18.70
CA LEU A 10 -2.85 -20.87 17.74
C LEU A 10 -1.48 -21.33 17.25
N GLN A 11 -0.52 -20.41 17.11
CA GLN A 11 0.81 -20.72 16.57
C GLN A 11 1.58 -21.78 17.37
N PRO A 12 1.57 -21.79 18.73
CA PRO A 12 2.22 -22.85 19.50
C PRO A 12 1.60 -24.24 19.32
N ARG A 13 0.37 -24.30 18.79
CA ARG A 13 -0.41 -25.53 18.59
C ARG A 13 -0.45 -25.97 17.13
N LEU A 14 0.30 -25.29 16.25
CA LEU A 14 0.25 -25.55 14.81
C LEU A 14 0.64 -27.01 14.50
N ASP A 15 1.63 -27.54 15.22
CA ASP A 15 2.09 -28.93 15.07
C ASP A 15 1.04 -29.97 15.49
N GLU A 16 0.00 -29.57 16.24
CA GLU A 16 -1.16 -30.42 16.57
C GLU A 16 -2.16 -30.54 15.40
N THR A 17 -1.97 -29.77 14.33
CA THR A 17 -2.88 -29.70 13.18
C THR A 17 -2.30 -30.33 11.92
N PRO A 18 -3.12 -30.88 11.00
CA PRO A 18 -2.62 -31.43 9.74
C PRO A 18 -1.84 -30.42 8.89
N LEU A 19 -0.72 -30.85 8.31
CA LEU A 19 0.22 -30.01 7.54
C LEU A 19 -0.45 -29.18 6.44
N GLN A 20 -1.51 -29.70 5.80
CA GLN A 20 -2.25 -28.99 4.74
C GLN A 20 -2.83 -27.63 5.16
N TYR A 21 -3.03 -27.39 6.46
CA TYR A 21 -3.53 -26.10 6.97
C TYR A 21 -2.42 -25.11 7.31
N HIS A 22 -1.18 -25.59 7.43
CA HIS A 22 -0.06 -24.79 7.91
C HIS A 22 0.26 -23.61 6.99
N PRO A 23 0.39 -23.76 5.65
CA PRO A 23 0.78 -22.66 4.78
C PRO A 23 -0.19 -21.48 4.87
N LYS A 24 -1.49 -21.75 4.80
CA LYS A 24 -2.53 -20.71 4.85
C LYS A 24 -2.54 -19.99 6.20
N PHE A 25 -2.37 -20.73 7.30
CA PHE A 25 -2.26 -20.13 8.64
C PHE A 25 -1.02 -19.24 8.74
N LEU A 26 0.14 -19.75 8.33
CA LEU A 26 1.42 -19.03 8.39
C LEU A 26 1.42 -17.77 7.53
N ILE A 27 0.83 -17.82 6.33
CA ILE A 27 0.64 -16.63 5.47
C ILE A 27 -0.26 -15.60 6.16
N SER A 28 -1.38 -16.04 6.74
CA SER A 28 -2.32 -15.14 7.45
C SER A 28 -1.65 -14.51 8.68
N ALA A 29 -0.89 -15.32 9.42
CA ALA A 29 -0.12 -14.87 10.58
C ALA A 29 0.98 -13.88 10.18
N GLY A 30 1.70 -14.16 9.09
CA GLY A 30 2.70 -13.27 8.52
C GLY A 30 2.11 -11.91 8.14
N HIS A 31 0.96 -11.89 7.47
CA HIS A 31 0.30 -10.66 7.06
C HIS A 31 -0.10 -9.77 8.26
N ILE A 32 -0.64 -10.36 9.32
CA ILE A 32 -0.98 -9.62 10.55
C ILE A 32 0.28 -9.16 11.30
N THR A 33 1.35 -9.95 11.25
CA THR A 33 2.61 -9.66 11.96
C THR A 33 3.41 -8.58 11.27
N TRP A 34 3.35 -8.49 9.93
CA TRP A 34 4.10 -7.52 9.12
C TRP A 34 3.87 -6.09 9.62
N MET A 35 2.64 -5.71 9.97
CA MET A 35 2.32 -4.36 10.46
C MET A 35 3.09 -3.95 11.74
N TYR A 36 3.75 -4.89 12.42
CA TYR A 36 4.48 -4.66 13.68
C TYR A 36 5.94 -5.10 13.62
N ASP A 37 6.24 -6.17 12.89
CA ASP A 37 7.56 -6.79 12.84
C ASP A 37 7.76 -7.46 11.47
N LEU A 38 8.52 -6.77 10.62
CA LEU A 38 8.84 -7.23 9.27
C LEU A 38 9.67 -8.51 9.26
N ASP A 39 10.59 -8.66 10.21
CA ASP A 39 11.48 -9.82 10.29
C ASP A 39 10.70 -11.07 10.71
N ALA A 40 9.84 -10.95 11.73
CA ALA A 40 8.97 -12.03 12.16
C ALA A 40 7.97 -12.43 11.07
N ALA A 41 7.39 -11.46 10.36
CA ALA A 41 6.51 -11.73 9.22
C ALA A 41 7.23 -12.48 8.10
N ARG A 42 8.45 -12.04 7.75
CA ARG A 42 9.29 -12.72 6.76
C ARG A 42 9.55 -14.17 7.13
N GLN A 43 9.90 -14.44 8.39
CA GLN A 43 10.12 -15.81 8.87
C GLN A 43 8.86 -16.68 8.75
N LEU A 44 7.68 -16.12 9.00
CA LEU A 44 6.41 -16.83 8.81
C LEU A 44 6.15 -17.15 7.33
N PHE A 45 6.43 -16.22 6.42
CA PHE A 45 6.31 -16.46 4.98
C PHE A 45 7.32 -17.48 4.46
N MET A 46 8.55 -17.49 4.96
CA MET A 46 9.54 -18.53 4.64
C MET A 46 9.07 -19.90 5.09
N LYS A 47 8.59 -20.04 6.32
CA LYS A 47 8.03 -21.32 6.80
C LYS A 47 6.82 -21.76 5.97
N ALA A 48 5.94 -20.83 5.60
CA ALA A 48 4.81 -21.14 4.73
C ALA A 48 5.25 -21.64 3.35
N LEU A 49 6.31 -21.04 2.80
CA LEU A 49 6.89 -21.41 1.51
C LEU A 49 7.44 -22.83 1.54
N ASP A 50 8.23 -23.16 2.56
CA ASP A 50 8.85 -24.49 2.73
C ASP A 50 7.77 -25.57 2.86
N VAL A 51 6.79 -25.37 3.74
CA VAL A 51 5.71 -26.35 3.94
C VAL A 51 4.84 -26.49 2.68
N ALA A 52 4.54 -25.40 1.98
CA ALA A 52 3.78 -25.46 0.74
C ALA A 52 4.55 -26.20 -0.37
N HIS A 53 5.88 -26.04 -0.41
CA HIS A 53 6.75 -26.77 -1.33
C HIS A 53 6.71 -28.27 -1.07
N ASP A 54 6.91 -28.69 0.18
CA ASP A 54 6.93 -30.10 0.58
C ASP A 54 5.59 -30.81 0.32
N LEU A 55 4.48 -30.07 0.44
CA LEU A 55 3.13 -30.56 0.15
C LEU A 55 2.77 -30.54 -1.35
N GLY A 56 3.58 -29.89 -2.19
CA GLY A 56 3.23 -29.63 -3.59
C GLY A 56 2.04 -28.66 -3.76
N ASP A 57 1.71 -27.87 -2.75
CA ASP A 57 0.64 -26.88 -2.81
C ASP A 57 1.10 -25.64 -3.57
N ARG A 58 0.95 -25.69 -4.90
CA ARG A 58 1.37 -24.63 -5.82
C ARG A 58 0.71 -23.28 -5.52
N LEU A 59 -0.53 -23.28 -5.02
CA LEU A 59 -1.27 -22.05 -4.75
C LEU A 59 -0.71 -21.35 -3.52
N GLN A 60 -0.52 -22.08 -2.41
CA GLN A 60 0.04 -21.48 -1.20
C GLN A 60 1.52 -21.14 -1.37
N PHE A 61 2.25 -21.91 -2.20
CA PHE A 61 3.61 -21.58 -2.59
C PHE A 61 3.68 -20.21 -3.28
N ALA A 62 2.81 -19.94 -4.26
CA ALA A 62 2.75 -18.64 -4.93
C ALA A 62 2.36 -17.48 -3.98
N TRP A 63 1.42 -17.71 -3.06
CA TRP A 63 1.06 -16.73 -2.03
C TRP A 63 2.22 -16.42 -1.08
N ALA A 64 2.91 -17.44 -0.57
CA ALA A 64 4.06 -17.28 0.30
C ALA A 64 5.19 -16.48 -0.40
N LYS A 65 5.49 -16.78 -1.67
CA LYS A 65 6.48 -16.03 -2.47
C LYS A 65 6.12 -14.55 -2.64
N THR A 66 4.84 -14.26 -2.89
CA THR A 66 4.37 -12.88 -3.11
C THR A 66 4.63 -12.00 -1.89
N PHE A 67 4.29 -12.50 -0.70
CA PHE A 67 4.52 -11.74 0.54
C PHE A 67 5.97 -11.79 1.01
N LEU A 68 6.69 -12.88 0.71
CA LEU A 68 8.12 -12.95 0.94
C LEU A 68 8.84 -11.84 0.15
N ALA A 69 8.58 -11.71 -1.15
CA ALA A 69 9.17 -10.68 -2.00
C ALA A 69 9.01 -9.28 -1.41
N PHE A 70 7.82 -8.95 -0.90
CA PHE A 70 7.55 -7.65 -0.29
C PHE A 70 8.31 -7.41 1.03
N THR A 71 8.64 -8.46 1.77
CA THR A 71 9.33 -8.38 3.08
C THR A 71 10.85 -8.61 2.99
N MET A 72 11.40 -8.73 1.78
CA MET A 72 12.83 -8.90 1.56
C MET A 72 13.61 -7.63 1.90
N GLN A 73 14.67 -7.79 2.71
CA GLN A 73 15.56 -6.69 3.10
C GLN A 73 16.73 -6.48 2.14
N GLN A 74 16.98 -7.42 1.23
CA GLN A 74 18.07 -7.34 0.26
C GLN A 74 17.83 -6.30 -0.85
N GLY A 75 16.68 -5.62 -0.82
CA GLY A 75 16.32 -4.56 -1.76
C GLY A 75 15.58 -5.05 -3.00
N PRO A 76 15.18 -4.10 -3.89
CA PRO A 76 14.31 -4.40 -5.03
C PRO A 76 14.86 -5.44 -6.02
N GLU A 77 16.18 -5.45 -6.23
CA GLU A 77 16.85 -6.36 -7.17
C GLU A 77 16.63 -7.84 -6.80
N ALA A 78 16.67 -8.16 -5.51
CA ALA A 78 16.44 -9.52 -5.03
C ALA A 78 14.94 -9.87 -4.96
N ALA A 79 14.08 -8.87 -4.72
CA ALA A 79 12.64 -9.06 -4.56
C ALA A 79 11.88 -9.21 -5.88
N GLN A 80 12.29 -8.49 -6.93
CA GLN A 80 11.64 -8.51 -8.25
C GLN A 80 11.51 -9.93 -8.85
N PRO A 81 12.57 -10.75 -8.94
CA PRO A 81 12.47 -12.10 -9.50
C PRO A 81 11.48 -12.98 -8.73
N VAL A 82 11.48 -12.90 -7.40
CA VAL A 82 10.59 -13.68 -6.54
C VAL A 82 9.11 -13.32 -6.77
N ALA A 83 8.81 -12.02 -6.91
CA ALA A 83 7.46 -11.54 -7.20
C ALA A 83 6.99 -11.89 -8.63
N ARG A 84 7.90 -11.86 -9.61
CA ARG A 84 7.59 -12.25 -11.00
C ARG A 84 7.31 -13.74 -11.13
N GLU A 85 8.04 -14.57 -10.40
CA GLU A 85 7.80 -16.01 -10.38
C GLU A 85 6.45 -16.34 -9.72
N SER A 86 6.07 -15.66 -8.64
CA SER A 86 4.74 -15.86 -8.05
C SER A 86 3.61 -15.41 -9.00
N LEU A 87 3.80 -14.31 -9.74
CA LEU A 87 2.86 -13.88 -10.78
C LEU A 87 2.72 -14.94 -11.89
N ALA A 88 3.82 -15.53 -12.36
CA ALA A 88 3.80 -16.59 -13.36
C ALA A 88 3.00 -17.80 -12.86
N LEU A 89 3.25 -18.24 -11.62
CA LEU A 89 2.50 -19.33 -10.99
C LEU A 89 1.00 -19.02 -10.87
N PHE A 90 0.63 -17.81 -10.44
CA PHE A 90 -0.79 -17.45 -10.37
C PHE A 90 -1.47 -17.39 -11.74
N ARG A 91 -0.75 -16.99 -12.79
CA ARG A 91 -1.25 -17.04 -14.17
C ARG A 91 -1.47 -18.47 -14.65
N GLU A 92 -0.53 -19.37 -14.37
CA GLU A 92 -0.68 -20.80 -14.69
C GLU A 92 -1.87 -21.45 -13.97
N LEU A 93 -2.17 -20.98 -12.75
CA LEU A 93 -3.30 -21.44 -11.93
C LEU A 93 -4.62 -20.71 -12.24
N ASP A 94 -4.63 -19.74 -13.17
CA ASP A 94 -5.74 -18.81 -13.42
C ASP A 94 -6.32 -18.16 -12.15
N HIS A 95 -5.43 -17.86 -11.19
CA HIS A 95 -5.81 -17.39 -9.87
C HIS A 95 -5.85 -15.85 -9.81
N GLN A 96 -6.95 -15.26 -10.28
CA GLN A 96 -7.11 -13.82 -10.45
C GLN A 96 -6.77 -12.96 -9.21
N PRO A 97 -7.20 -13.30 -7.97
CA PRO A 97 -6.82 -12.51 -6.79
C PRO A 97 -5.31 -12.54 -6.51
N GLY A 98 -4.65 -13.64 -6.86
CA GLY A 98 -3.20 -13.80 -6.72
C GLY A 98 -2.45 -12.99 -7.77
N ILE A 99 -2.93 -12.99 -9.02
CA ILE A 99 -2.42 -12.14 -10.10
C ILE A 99 -2.44 -10.66 -9.68
N ALA A 100 -3.60 -10.19 -9.21
CA ALA A 100 -3.75 -8.80 -8.77
C ALA A 100 -2.82 -8.44 -7.60
N GLN A 101 -2.66 -9.34 -6.62
CA GLN A 101 -1.73 -9.09 -5.51
C GLN A 101 -0.27 -9.07 -5.99
N ALA A 102 0.15 -10.04 -6.79
CA ALA A 102 1.53 -10.11 -7.27
C ALA A 102 1.89 -8.88 -8.13
N LEU A 103 0.98 -8.42 -8.98
CA LEU A 103 1.16 -7.18 -9.76
C LEU A 103 1.30 -5.95 -8.87
N ASN A 104 0.50 -5.82 -7.80
CA ASN A 104 0.67 -4.74 -6.82
C ASN A 104 2.08 -4.77 -6.21
N ILE A 105 2.53 -5.94 -5.73
CA ILE A 105 3.86 -6.07 -5.11
C ILE A 105 4.98 -5.74 -6.10
N ILE A 106 4.89 -6.23 -7.35
CA ILE A 106 5.85 -5.89 -8.41
C ILE A 106 5.91 -4.39 -8.63
N GLY A 107 4.75 -3.71 -8.69
CA GLY A 107 4.71 -2.27 -8.89
C GLY A 107 5.31 -1.48 -7.73
N VAL A 108 5.04 -1.89 -6.48
CA VAL A 108 5.63 -1.23 -5.31
C VAL A 108 7.15 -1.43 -5.26
N ILE A 109 7.64 -2.65 -5.54
CA ILE A 109 9.08 -2.92 -5.61
C ILE A 109 9.73 -2.08 -6.74
N ALA A 110 9.07 -1.98 -7.90
CA ALA A 110 9.55 -1.17 -9.02
C ALA A 110 9.63 0.33 -8.67
N ASN A 111 8.62 0.88 -8.00
CA ASN A 111 8.66 2.26 -7.49
C ASN A 111 9.85 2.48 -6.53
N GLN A 112 10.13 1.52 -5.64
CA GLN A 112 11.28 1.60 -4.73
C GLN A 112 12.63 1.53 -5.47
N ALA A 113 12.67 0.87 -6.63
CA ALA A 113 13.84 0.80 -7.51
C ALA A 113 13.98 2.02 -8.45
N GLY A 114 12.99 2.92 -8.49
CA GLY A 114 12.91 3.99 -9.50
C GLY A 114 12.58 3.49 -10.91
N GLU A 115 12.02 2.29 -11.05
CA GLU A 115 11.59 1.70 -12.30
C GLU A 115 10.14 2.10 -12.66
N ASP A 116 9.88 3.40 -12.83
CA ASP A 116 8.52 3.96 -12.94
C ASP A 116 7.68 3.33 -14.07
N ALA A 117 8.31 3.03 -15.22
CA ALA A 117 7.65 2.38 -16.34
C ALA A 117 7.14 0.95 -15.99
N VAL A 118 7.94 0.20 -15.22
CA VAL A 118 7.56 -1.13 -14.74
C VAL A 118 6.43 -1.01 -13.72
N ALA A 119 6.53 -0.05 -12.81
CA ALA A 119 5.50 0.20 -11.80
C ALA A 119 4.14 0.52 -12.43
N LYS A 120 4.10 1.49 -13.35
CA LYS A 120 2.90 1.85 -14.13
C LYS A 120 2.28 0.66 -14.83
N SER A 121 3.10 -0.12 -15.55
CA SER A 121 2.60 -1.29 -16.29
C SER A 121 1.94 -2.30 -15.33
N ALA A 122 2.58 -2.57 -14.19
CA ALA A 122 2.06 -3.51 -13.20
C ALA A 122 0.76 -3.00 -12.56
N PHE A 123 0.68 -1.72 -12.17
CA PHE A 123 -0.53 -1.14 -11.58
C PHE A 123 -1.69 -1.06 -12.57
N HIS A 124 -1.44 -0.70 -13.84
CA HIS A 124 -2.49 -0.70 -14.87
C HIS A 124 -2.99 -2.11 -15.19
N GLU A 125 -2.10 -3.11 -15.23
CA GLU A 125 -2.54 -4.50 -15.36
C GLU A 125 -3.37 -4.94 -14.15
N CYS A 126 -2.94 -4.61 -12.94
CA CYS A 126 -3.69 -4.89 -11.73
C CYS A 126 -5.08 -4.26 -11.79
N LEU A 127 -5.19 -2.99 -12.18
CA LEU A 127 -6.48 -2.30 -12.36
C LEU A 127 -7.42 -3.05 -13.30
N ARG A 128 -6.92 -3.53 -14.45
CA ARG A 128 -7.71 -4.32 -15.39
C ARG A 128 -8.24 -5.60 -14.75
N VAL A 129 -7.41 -6.31 -13.98
CA VAL A 129 -7.85 -7.52 -13.25
C VAL A 129 -8.92 -7.18 -12.19
N CYS A 130 -8.75 -6.09 -11.45
CA CYS A 130 -9.67 -5.67 -10.39
C CYS A 130 -11.04 -5.21 -10.92
N GLN A 131 -11.05 -4.47 -12.03
CA GLN A 131 -12.26 -3.89 -12.61
C GLN A 131 -13.27 -4.97 -13.02
N HIS A 132 -12.79 -6.12 -13.52
CA HIS A 132 -13.66 -7.25 -13.85
C HIS A 132 -14.34 -7.92 -12.64
N LYS A 133 -13.87 -7.66 -11.41
CA LYS A 133 -14.35 -8.32 -10.19
C LYS A 133 -14.98 -7.36 -9.17
N GLY A 134 -14.98 -6.05 -9.44
CA GLY A 134 -15.53 -5.06 -8.51
C GLY A 134 -14.71 -4.90 -7.22
N GLU A 135 -13.40 -5.19 -7.25
CA GLU A 135 -12.50 -5.03 -6.09
C GLU A 135 -12.17 -3.56 -5.83
N ALA A 136 -13.17 -2.77 -5.44
CA ALA A 136 -13.06 -1.31 -5.35
C ALA A 136 -11.97 -0.84 -4.38
N ARG A 137 -11.71 -1.56 -3.29
CA ARG A 137 -10.60 -1.25 -2.38
C ARG A 137 -9.25 -1.35 -3.09
N ARG A 138 -9.03 -2.42 -3.86
CA ARG A 138 -7.79 -2.63 -4.60
C ARG A 138 -7.62 -1.58 -5.70
N ILE A 139 -8.70 -1.16 -6.33
CA ILE A 139 -8.69 -0.04 -7.30
C ILE A 139 -8.20 1.25 -6.62
N GLY A 140 -8.70 1.58 -5.43
CA GLY A 140 -8.24 2.74 -4.65
C GLY A 140 -6.73 2.73 -4.39
N TYR A 141 -6.18 1.60 -3.93
CA TYR A 141 -4.74 1.43 -3.75
C TYR A 141 -3.95 1.61 -5.05
N MET A 142 -4.45 1.11 -6.18
CA MET A 142 -3.75 1.26 -7.46
C MET A 142 -3.74 2.71 -7.93
N LEU A 143 -4.83 3.44 -7.71
CA LEU A 143 -4.89 4.88 -8.02
C LEU A 143 -3.92 5.68 -7.14
N HIS A 144 -3.82 5.36 -5.84
CA HIS A 144 -2.82 5.96 -4.95
C HIS A 144 -1.39 5.71 -5.46
N ASN A 145 -1.06 4.46 -5.79
CA ASN A 145 0.28 4.10 -6.28
C ASN A 145 0.61 4.76 -7.63
N LEU A 146 -0.36 4.85 -8.55
CA LEU A 146 -0.19 5.55 -9.82
C LEU A 146 -0.01 7.06 -9.62
N ALA A 147 -0.69 7.66 -8.64
CA ALA A 147 -0.47 9.05 -8.26
C ALA A 147 0.96 9.27 -7.74
N TYR A 148 1.46 8.38 -6.89
CA TYR A 148 2.85 8.41 -6.43
C TYR A 148 3.83 8.33 -7.61
N THR A 149 3.65 7.35 -8.51
CA THR A 149 4.54 7.19 -9.68
C THR A 149 4.51 8.42 -10.59
N ALA A 150 3.33 9.00 -10.84
CA ALA A 150 3.21 10.23 -11.63
C ALA A 150 3.92 11.43 -10.97
N GLN A 151 3.87 11.55 -9.64
CA GLN A 151 4.63 12.58 -8.91
C GLN A 151 6.14 12.37 -9.05
N HIS A 152 6.61 11.13 -9.00
CA HIS A 152 8.03 10.80 -9.12
C HIS A 152 8.58 11.19 -10.50
N GLU A 153 7.79 11.01 -11.55
CA GLU A 153 8.11 11.44 -12.92
C GLU A 153 7.91 12.94 -13.17
N GLY A 154 7.35 13.67 -12.20
CA GLY A 154 7.06 15.10 -12.32
C GLY A 154 5.72 15.45 -12.99
N ASP A 155 4.92 14.47 -13.40
CA ASP A 155 3.57 14.70 -13.94
C ASP A 155 2.55 14.91 -12.80
N CYS A 156 2.65 16.08 -12.18
CA CYS A 156 1.86 16.41 -11.00
C CYS A 156 0.37 16.61 -11.34
N GLN A 157 0.05 16.91 -12.60
CA GLN A 157 -1.34 17.02 -13.05
C GLN A 157 -1.98 15.64 -13.16
N LEU A 158 -1.29 14.66 -13.76
CA LEU A 158 -1.77 13.29 -13.80
C LEU A 158 -1.88 12.69 -12.39
N ALA A 159 -0.94 13.00 -11.51
CA ALA A 159 -1.03 12.60 -10.10
C ALA A 159 -2.27 13.17 -9.41
N LEU A 160 -2.62 14.42 -9.69
CA LEU A 160 -3.83 15.07 -9.18
C LEU A 160 -5.08 14.35 -9.67
N ASP A 161 -5.13 13.99 -10.95
CA ASP A 161 -6.26 13.28 -11.56
C ASP A 161 -6.45 11.88 -10.95
N TYR A 162 -5.36 11.14 -10.70
CA TYR A 162 -5.43 9.86 -9.98
C TYR A 162 -5.88 10.03 -8.52
N GLY A 163 -5.35 11.03 -7.81
CA GLY A 163 -5.76 11.34 -6.44
C GLY A 163 -7.25 11.67 -6.35
N ARG A 164 -7.78 12.49 -7.27
CA ARG A 164 -9.21 12.86 -7.34
C ARG A 164 -10.09 11.64 -7.57
N GLN A 165 -9.70 10.74 -8.49
CA GLN A 165 -10.41 9.48 -8.72
C GLN A 165 -10.40 8.60 -7.47
N ALA A 166 -9.28 8.48 -6.77
CA ALA A 166 -9.17 7.71 -5.53
C ALA A 166 -10.09 8.29 -4.43
N THR A 167 -10.10 9.61 -4.26
CA THR A 167 -10.98 10.31 -3.30
C THR A 167 -12.46 10.06 -3.60
N GLN A 168 -12.87 10.16 -4.87
CA GLN A 168 -14.26 9.91 -5.27
C GLN A 168 -14.69 8.47 -4.97
N LEU A 169 -13.84 7.50 -5.29
CA LEU A 169 -14.10 6.08 -5.04
C LEU A 169 -14.19 5.77 -3.55
N ALA A 170 -13.25 6.29 -2.76
CA ALA A 170 -13.23 6.09 -1.31
C ALA A 170 -14.44 6.76 -0.63
N ARG A 171 -14.87 7.94 -1.11
CA ARG A 171 -16.08 8.63 -0.64
C ARG A 171 -17.34 7.81 -0.89
N GLN A 172 -17.50 7.20 -2.06
CA GLN A 172 -18.65 6.34 -2.37
C GLN A 172 -18.74 5.12 -1.45
N ARG A 173 -17.61 4.68 -0.89
CA ARG A 173 -17.51 3.50 -0.02
C ARG A 173 -17.59 3.82 1.47
N ASN A 174 -17.54 5.12 1.84
CA ASN A 174 -17.34 5.57 3.22
C ASN A 174 -16.11 4.90 3.88
N ASP A 175 -15.03 4.68 3.11
CA ASP A 175 -13.80 4.06 3.60
C ASP A 175 -12.83 5.15 4.06
N ILE A 176 -12.73 5.31 5.39
CA ILE A 176 -11.94 6.35 6.04
C ILE A 176 -10.44 6.17 5.75
N TYR A 177 -9.95 4.92 5.65
CA TYR A 177 -8.54 4.65 5.36
C TYR A 177 -8.21 5.07 3.93
N ASP A 178 -9.02 4.62 2.97
CA ASP A 178 -8.81 4.93 1.56
C ASP A 178 -8.95 6.45 1.31
N LEU A 179 -9.86 7.13 2.03
CA LEU A 179 -9.97 8.58 1.98
C LEU A 179 -8.70 9.26 2.49
N ALA A 180 -8.17 8.84 3.64
CA ALA A 180 -6.92 9.38 4.16
C ALA A 180 -5.76 9.16 3.18
N ALA A 181 -5.62 7.97 2.60
CA ALA A 181 -4.59 7.67 1.60
C ALA A 181 -4.73 8.55 0.34
N ALA A 182 -5.96 8.86 -0.09
CA ALA A 182 -6.18 9.76 -1.21
C ALA A 182 -5.78 11.21 -0.90
N LEU A 183 -6.02 11.71 0.32
CA LEU A 183 -5.55 13.04 0.75
C LEU A 183 -4.02 13.15 0.71
N HIS A 184 -3.31 12.07 1.05
CA HIS A 184 -1.84 12.00 0.93
C HIS A 184 -1.40 12.15 -0.53
N SER A 185 -1.99 11.38 -1.46
CA SER A 185 -1.68 11.47 -2.89
C SER A 185 -1.91 12.89 -3.41
N LEU A 186 -3.02 13.52 -3.03
CA LEU A 186 -3.33 14.89 -3.43
C LEU A 186 -2.36 15.91 -2.84
N ALA A 187 -1.94 15.76 -1.58
CA ALA A 187 -0.92 16.61 -0.98
C ALA A 187 0.40 16.56 -1.78
N GLY A 188 0.84 15.37 -2.18
CA GLY A 188 2.03 15.20 -3.01
C GLY A 188 1.89 15.87 -4.38
N ALA A 189 0.75 15.69 -5.06
CA ALA A 189 0.47 16.32 -6.34
C ALA A 189 0.45 17.87 -6.25
N TRP A 190 -0.24 18.43 -5.26
CA TRP A 190 -0.30 19.87 -5.04
C TRP A 190 1.04 20.49 -4.67
N THR A 191 1.90 19.76 -3.95
CA THR A 191 3.26 20.22 -3.69
C THR A 191 4.04 20.41 -4.99
N GLY A 192 3.93 19.46 -5.93
CA GLY A 192 4.58 19.58 -7.24
C GLY A 192 3.97 20.66 -8.15
N LEU A 193 2.70 21.01 -7.94
CA LEU A 193 2.01 22.14 -8.61
C LEU A 193 2.25 23.49 -7.93
N ALA A 194 3.24 23.60 -7.05
CA ALA A 194 3.57 24.81 -6.29
C ALA A 194 2.43 25.33 -5.36
N GLN A 195 1.51 24.45 -4.97
CA GLN A 195 0.41 24.75 -4.04
C GLN A 195 0.74 24.23 -2.62
N ALA A 196 1.95 24.52 -2.14
CA ALA A 196 2.50 23.95 -0.90
C ALA A 196 1.62 24.21 0.35
N ALA A 197 0.97 25.37 0.47
CA ALA A 197 0.07 25.65 1.59
C ALA A 197 -1.16 24.74 1.56
N ARG A 198 -1.70 24.48 0.35
CA ARG A 198 -2.83 23.55 0.22
C ARG A 198 -2.41 22.12 0.52
N ALA A 199 -1.22 21.72 0.06
CA ALA A 199 -0.65 20.42 0.34
C ALA A 199 -0.42 20.17 1.83
N ALA A 200 0.16 21.15 2.55
CA ALA A 200 0.35 21.08 4.00
C ALA A 200 -0.98 20.89 4.74
N ARG A 201 -2.03 21.61 4.32
CA ARG A 201 -3.37 21.47 4.88
C ARG A 201 -3.96 20.07 4.66
N LEU A 202 -3.81 19.49 3.47
CA LEU A 202 -4.23 18.11 3.24
C LEU A 202 -3.41 17.10 4.04
N LEU A 203 -2.11 17.33 4.19
CA LEU A 203 -1.26 16.44 4.95
C LEU A 203 -1.59 16.45 6.45
N GLY A 204 -1.91 17.63 7.01
CA GLY A 204 -2.44 17.75 8.36
C GLY A 204 -3.77 17.01 8.55
N ALA A 205 -4.68 17.09 7.59
CA ALA A 205 -5.95 16.36 7.63
C ALA A 205 -5.75 14.83 7.52
N HIS A 206 -4.84 14.39 6.64
CA HIS A 206 -4.42 13.00 6.50
C HIS A 206 -3.88 12.43 7.82
N ASP A 207 -2.94 13.13 8.46
CA ASP A 207 -2.35 12.72 9.73
C ASP A 207 -3.42 12.60 10.83
N ALA A 208 -4.27 13.61 10.97
CA ALA A 208 -5.34 13.61 11.96
C ALA A 208 -6.35 12.48 11.73
N ALA A 209 -6.65 12.13 10.48
CA ALA A 209 -7.52 11.01 10.15
C ALA A 209 -6.92 9.67 10.57
N LEU A 210 -5.63 9.42 10.25
CA LEU A 210 -4.95 8.17 10.62
C LEU A 210 -4.75 8.03 12.13
N GLU A 211 -4.42 9.12 12.84
CA GLU A 211 -4.30 9.14 14.29
C GLU A 211 -5.63 8.76 14.98
N ARG A 212 -6.76 9.31 14.51
CA ARG A 212 -8.09 8.95 15.02
C ARG A 212 -8.44 7.47 14.83
N MET A 213 -7.89 6.85 13.78
CA MET A 213 -8.07 5.42 13.50
C MET A 213 -7.11 4.52 14.29
N GLY A 214 -6.08 5.09 14.94
CA GLY A 214 -4.99 4.31 15.53
C GLY A 214 -4.20 3.51 14.49
N ALA A 215 -4.19 3.99 13.24
CA ALA A 215 -3.46 3.36 12.15
C ALA A 215 -1.96 3.67 12.26
N LEU A 216 -1.12 2.67 12.01
CA LEU A 216 0.33 2.84 11.88
C LEU A 216 0.69 2.94 10.40
N PHE A 217 1.53 3.91 10.05
CA PHE A 217 2.07 4.06 8.70
C PHE A 217 2.97 2.89 8.34
N GLN A 218 2.80 2.34 7.14
CA GLN A 218 3.76 1.41 6.57
C GLN A 218 5.10 2.13 6.28
N PRO A 219 6.25 1.44 6.29
CA PRO A 219 7.56 2.10 6.08
C PRO A 219 7.68 2.85 4.75
N ASP A 220 7.01 2.39 3.70
CA ASP A 220 6.88 3.06 2.40
C ASP A 220 6.03 4.33 2.50
N GLU A 221 4.87 4.29 3.17
CA GLU A 221 4.04 5.47 3.44
C GLU A 221 4.81 6.53 4.26
N GLN A 222 5.66 6.11 5.21
CA GLN A 222 6.50 7.03 5.99
C GLN A 222 7.54 7.73 5.12
N ARG A 223 8.18 7.01 4.19
CA ARG A 223 9.16 7.59 3.25
C ARG A 223 8.51 8.59 2.32
N ASP A 224 7.35 8.24 1.74
CA ASP A 224 6.63 9.14 0.85
C ASP A 224 6.17 10.41 1.59
N ARG A 225 5.59 10.24 2.79
CA ARG A 225 5.21 11.36 3.64
C ARG A 225 6.39 12.28 3.94
N ALA A 226 7.55 11.74 4.28
CA ALA A 226 8.76 12.53 4.55
C ALA A 226 9.24 13.31 3.31
N ARG A 227 9.17 12.69 2.12
CA ARG A 227 9.46 13.35 0.84
C ARG A 227 8.52 14.53 0.59
N ILE A 228 7.22 14.33 0.80
CA ILE A 228 6.21 15.39 0.63
C ILE A 228 6.49 16.55 1.59
N ILE A 229 6.72 16.27 2.89
CA ILE A 229 7.04 17.31 3.89
C ILE A 229 8.27 18.10 3.49
N ALA A 230 9.36 17.44 3.11
CA ALA A 230 10.58 18.11 2.69
C ALA A 230 10.34 19.03 1.48
N SER A 231 9.52 18.58 0.52
CA SER A 231 9.18 19.38 -0.66
C SER A 231 8.27 20.57 -0.33
N ILE A 232 7.33 20.43 0.60
CA ILE A 232 6.51 21.53 1.10
C ILE A 232 7.38 22.57 1.84
N GLN A 233 8.27 22.12 2.72
CA GLN A 233 9.17 22.98 3.50
C GLN A 233 10.24 23.68 2.65
N ALA A 234 10.50 23.20 1.44
CA ALA A 234 11.32 23.91 0.46
C ALA A 234 10.59 25.10 -0.18
N GLN A 235 9.25 25.14 -0.11
CA GLN A 235 8.39 26.14 -0.74
C GLN A 235 7.72 27.09 0.27
N LEU A 236 7.65 26.71 1.55
CA LEU A 236 7.06 27.49 2.63
C LEU A 236 8.04 27.68 3.76
N ASP A 237 7.94 28.83 4.44
CA ASP A 237 8.58 28.98 5.73
C ASP A 237 7.93 28.10 6.81
N LEU A 238 8.65 27.92 7.92
CA LEU A 238 8.23 27.04 9.01
C LEU A 238 6.91 27.50 9.67
N ALA A 239 6.64 28.80 9.73
CA ALA A 239 5.42 29.32 10.36
C ALA A 239 4.20 29.00 9.50
N ALA A 240 4.26 29.31 8.20
CA ALA A 240 3.21 29.01 7.24
C ALA A 240 2.97 27.49 7.10
N PHE A 241 4.04 26.69 7.11
CA PHE A 241 3.91 25.23 7.14
C PHE A 241 3.15 24.74 8.38
N ASN A 242 3.54 25.20 9.57
CA ASN A 242 2.91 24.77 10.82
C ASN A 242 1.45 25.23 10.91
N GLU A 243 1.15 26.44 10.45
CA GLU A 243 -0.22 26.97 10.40
C GLU A 243 -1.11 26.12 9.47
N ALA A 244 -0.68 25.89 8.23
CA ALA A 244 -1.44 25.09 7.28
C ALA A 244 -1.63 23.63 7.77
N MET A 245 -0.60 23.01 8.36
CA MET A 245 -0.72 21.70 8.99
C MET A 245 -1.75 21.70 10.12
N ALA A 246 -1.73 22.73 11.00
CA ALA A 246 -2.66 22.83 12.12
C ALA A 246 -4.11 23.03 11.65
N GLU A 247 -4.35 23.87 10.65
CA GLU A 247 -5.65 24.04 10.01
C GLU A 247 -6.16 22.71 9.44
N GLY A 248 -5.30 21.98 8.74
CA GLY A 248 -5.58 20.65 8.20
C GLY A 248 -6.02 19.66 9.28
N ARG A 249 -5.26 19.60 10.38
CA ARG A 249 -5.60 18.73 11.53
C ARG A 249 -6.95 19.09 12.16
N GLY A 250 -7.33 20.36 12.10
CA GLY A 250 -8.62 20.86 12.55
C GLY A 250 -9.81 20.43 11.68
N MET A 251 -9.59 19.95 10.46
CA MET A 251 -10.66 19.53 9.56
C MET A 251 -11.30 18.21 9.97
N THR A 252 -12.61 18.11 9.74
CA THR A 252 -13.28 16.82 9.60
C THR A 252 -12.87 16.17 8.27
N LEU A 253 -13.06 14.85 8.15
CA LEU A 253 -12.72 14.17 6.90
C LEU A 253 -13.56 14.70 5.72
N ASP A 254 -14.83 15.01 5.95
CA ASP A 254 -15.70 15.60 4.91
C ASP A 254 -15.22 16.98 4.47
N GLN A 255 -14.76 17.83 5.41
CA GLN A 255 -14.17 19.13 5.08
C GLN A 255 -12.89 18.97 4.26
N ALA A 256 -12.01 18.05 4.67
CA ALA A 256 -10.77 17.78 3.96
C ALA A 256 -11.02 17.24 2.54
N VAL A 257 -12.03 16.38 2.38
CA VAL A 257 -12.44 15.83 1.07
C VAL A 257 -13.06 16.91 0.18
N ALA A 258 -13.92 17.78 0.73
CA ALA A 258 -14.48 18.89 -0.03
C ALA A 258 -13.35 19.81 -0.53
N TYR A 259 -12.46 20.20 0.38
CA TYR A 259 -11.29 21.02 0.09
C TYR A 259 -10.35 20.40 -0.95
N ALA A 260 -10.10 19.09 -0.85
CA ALA A 260 -9.31 18.30 -1.81
C ALA A 260 -9.88 18.30 -3.24
N LEU A 261 -11.20 18.45 -3.39
CA LEU A 261 -11.91 18.40 -4.66
C LEU A 261 -12.23 19.79 -5.24
N GLU A 262 -11.85 20.87 -4.55
CA GLU A 262 -11.91 22.23 -5.09
C GLU A 262 -10.91 22.40 -6.25
N ASP A 263 -11.31 23.14 -7.28
CA ASP A 263 -10.45 23.50 -8.41
C ASP A 263 -9.41 24.55 -8.02
#